data_AF-A0A521CN61-F1
#
_entry.id   AF-A0A521CN61-F1
#
_cell.length_a   1.000
_cell.length_b   1.000
_cell.length_c   1.000
_cell.angle_alpha   90.00
_cell.angle_beta   90.00
_cell.angle_gamma   90.00
#
_symmetry.space_group_name_H-M   'P 1'
#
loop_
_entity.id
_entity.type
_entity.pdbx_description
1 polymer ?
#
loop_
_entity_poly.entity_id
_entity_poly.type
_entity_poly.pdbx_seq_one_letter_code
_entity_poly.pdbx_strand_id
1 'polypeptide(L)'
;MSMLNHLSAFADRAIRAAVPAQARYAVSLIDRRTGKPHMISGIPLVLMTCEPITAAQDLMRNRDPRLWNTFIERTDAKGASQ
;
A
#
# COMPACT_ATOMS: atom_id res chain seq x y z
N MET A 1 -16.96 33.92 -31.08
CA MET A 1 -16.40 33.77 -29.72
C MET A 1 -17.07 32.56 -29.08
N SER A 2 -16.38 31.42 -29.03
CA SER A 2 -16.91 30.15 -28.54
C SER A 2 -16.66 30.05 -27.03
N MET A 3 -17.70 30.15 -26.21
CA MET A 3 -17.64 29.82 -24.79
C MET A 3 -18.38 28.50 -24.58
N LEU A 4 -17.72 27.39 -24.91
CA LEU A 4 -18.23 26.03 -24.75
C LEU A 4 -17.25 25.11 -24.00
N ASN A 5 -16.38 25.64 -23.14
CA ASN A 5 -15.27 24.86 -22.55
C ASN A 5 -15.14 24.91 -21.01
N HIS A 6 -16.21 25.23 -20.27
CA HIS A 6 -16.17 25.12 -18.80
C HIS A 6 -16.71 23.79 -18.26
N LEU A 7 -17.55 23.07 -19.01
CA LEU A 7 -18.12 21.80 -18.54
C LEU A 7 -17.12 20.63 -18.62
N SER A 8 -16.19 20.67 -19.59
CA SER A 8 -15.17 19.64 -19.82
C SER A 8 -14.11 19.62 -18.72
N ALA A 9 -13.73 20.78 -18.15
CA ALA A 9 -12.73 20.85 -17.09
C ALA A 9 -13.18 20.21 -15.76
N PHE A 10 -14.47 20.30 -15.43
CA PHE A 10 -15.03 19.60 -14.26
C PHE A 10 -15.11 18.10 -14.48
N ALA A 11 -15.47 17.66 -15.68
CA ALA A 11 -15.47 16.24 -16.05
C ALA A 11 -14.05 15.64 -15.95
N ASP A 12 -13.01 16.34 -16.44
CA ASP A 12 -11.62 15.87 -16.37
C ASP A 12 -11.12 15.71 -14.91
N ARG A 13 -11.50 16.65 -14.03
CA ARG A 13 -11.16 16.60 -12.60
C ARG A 13 -11.95 15.51 -11.87
N ALA A 14 -13.23 15.32 -12.22
CA ALA A 14 -14.06 14.24 -11.70
C ALA A 14 -13.57 12.86 -12.17
N ILE A 15 -13.10 12.74 -13.42
CA ILE A 15 -12.51 11.52 -13.97
C ILE A 15 -11.18 11.20 -13.27
N ARG A 16 -10.31 12.20 -13.02
CA ARG A 16 -9.09 11.99 -12.21
C ARG A 16 -9.37 11.64 -10.74
N ALA A 17 -10.46 12.16 -10.17
CA ALA A 17 -10.91 11.80 -8.82
C ALA A 17 -11.62 10.42 -8.77
N ALA A 18 -12.10 9.94 -9.92
CA ALA A 18 -12.75 8.64 -10.10
C ALA A 18 -11.80 7.57 -10.65
N VAL A 19 -10.53 7.88 -10.91
CA VAL A 19 -9.50 6.84 -10.92
C VAL A 19 -9.50 6.31 -9.50
N PRO A 20 -9.90 5.05 -9.25
CA PRO A 20 -9.83 4.51 -7.90
C PRO A 20 -8.39 4.71 -7.46
N ALA A 21 -8.18 5.50 -6.40
CA ALA A 21 -6.87 5.66 -5.79
C ALA A 21 -6.31 4.24 -5.68
N GLN A 22 -5.24 3.95 -6.45
CA GLN A 22 -4.75 2.58 -6.59
C GLN A 22 -4.65 1.99 -5.20
N ALA A 23 -5.38 0.89 -4.96
CA ALA A 23 -5.46 0.29 -3.64
C ALA A 23 -4.04 0.10 -3.13
N ARG A 24 -3.69 0.83 -2.08
CA ARG A 24 -2.36 0.77 -1.49
C ARG A 24 -2.40 -0.23 -0.37
N TYR A 25 -1.32 -0.97 -0.22
CA TYR A 25 -1.19 -2.00 0.78
C TYR A 25 0.05 -1.72 1.60
N ALA A 26 -0.10 -1.87 2.91
CA ALA A 26 0.99 -1.90 3.86
C ALA A 26 1.40 -3.36 4.06
N VAL A 27 2.63 -3.70 3.70
CA VAL A 27 3.21 -5.03 3.91
C VAL A 27 4.25 -4.94 5.01
N SER A 28 4.00 -5.62 6.11
CA SER A 28 4.89 -5.67 7.27
C SER A 28 5.50 -7.05 7.41
N LEU A 29 6.74 -7.13 7.89
CA LEU A 29 7.38 -8.39 8.25
C LEU A 29 7.11 -8.69 9.73
N ILE A 30 6.59 -9.87 10.06
CA ILE A 30 6.22 -10.28 11.41
C ILE A 30 7.09 -11.47 11.84
N ASP A 31 7.64 -11.40 13.04
CA ASP A 31 8.29 -12.55 13.68
C ASP A 31 7.22 -13.51 14.21
N ARG A 32 7.22 -14.75 13.72
CA ARG A 32 6.24 -15.79 14.11
C ARG A 32 6.39 -16.25 15.55
N ARG A 33 7.58 -16.12 16.16
CA ARG A 33 7.83 -16.51 17.55
C ARG A 33 7.23 -15.51 18.54
N THR A 34 7.27 -14.22 18.18
CA THR A 34 6.87 -13.14 19.08
C THR A 34 5.56 -12.47 18.69
N GLY A 35 5.08 -12.68 17.47
CA GLY A 35 3.93 -12.00 16.88
C GLY A 35 4.17 -10.51 16.59
N LYS A 36 5.40 -10.02 16.76
CA LYS A 36 5.73 -8.59 16.64
C LYS A 36 6.26 -8.26 15.25
N PRO A 37 6.03 -7.02 14.76
CA PRO A 37 6.64 -6.57 13.53
C PRO A 37 8.16 -6.48 13.68
N HIS A 38 8.85 -6.74 12.58
CA HIS A 38 10.29 -6.54 12.47
C HIS A 38 10.61 -5.05 12.58
N MET A 39 11.53 -4.71 13.47
CA MET A 39 11.92 -3.32 13.74
C MET A 39 13.31 -3.07 13.15
N ILE A 40 13.48 -1.97 12.43
CA ILE A 40 14.79 -1.45 11.99
C ILE A 40 15.04 -0.16 12.77
N SER A 41 16.11 -0.11 13.56
CA SER A 41 16.45 1.05 14.39
C SER A 41 15.30 1.54 15.29
N GLY A 42 14.48 0.61 15.79
CA GLY A 42 13.33 0.95 16.65
C GLY A 42 12.07 1.40 15.90
N ILE A 43 12.05 1.32 14.56
CA ILE A 43 10.89 1.67 13.73
C ILE A 43 10.36 0.40 13.04
N PRO A 44 9.04 0.14 13.02
CA PRO A 44 8.48 -1.00 12.32
C PRO A 44 8.75 -0.93 10.82
N LEU A 45 9.24 -2.03 10.24
CA LEU A 45 9.39 -2.14 8.79
C LEU A 45 8.02 -2.34 8.15
N VAL A 46 7.57 -1.31 7.43
CA VAL A 46 6.34 -1.33 6.64
C VAL A 46 6.65 -0.89 5.20
N LEU A 47 6.31 -1.73 4.24
CA LEU A 47 6.48 -1.48 2.82
C LEU A 47 5.13 -1.13 2.19
N MET A 48 5.02 0.08 1.63
CA MET A 48 3.80 0.55 0.97
C MET A 48 3.85 0.25 -0.52
N THR A 49 2.90 -0.54 -1.03
CA THR A 49 2.89 -1.05 -2.42
C THR A 49 1.48 -1.12 -3.01
N CYS A 50 1.35 -1.17 -4.33
CA CYS A 50 0.10 -1.56 -5.01
C CYS A 50 0.08 -3.06 -5.36
N GLU A 51 1.22 -3.75 -5.21
CA GLU A 51 1.41 -5.17 -5.52
C GLU A 51 1.83 -5.93 -4.25
N PRO A 52 0.88 -6.21 -3.33
CA PRO A 52 1.19 -6.75 -2.00
C PRO A 52 1.84 -8.13 -2.04
N ILE A 53 1.48 -8.97 -3.02
CA ILE A 53 1.98 -10.34 -3.12
C ILE A 53 3.44 -10.37 -3.57
N THR A 54 3.79 -9.61 -4.62
CA THR A 54 5.18 -9.46 -5.09
C THR A 54 6.05 -8.88 -3.99
N ALA A 55 5.59 -7.82 -3.33
CA ALA A 55 6.30 -7.20 -2.21
C ALA A 55 6.49 -8.16 -1.03
N ALA A 56 5.49 -9.00 -0.71
CA ALA A 56 5.60 -10.01 0.33
C ALA A 56 6.64 -11.08 -0.04
N GLN A 57 6.68 -11.53 -1.30
CA GLN A 57 7.69 -12.47 -1.79
C GLN A 57 9.11 -11.88 -1.70
N ASP A 58 9.28 -10.63 -2.12
CA ASP A 58 10.57 -9.94 -2.03
C ASP A 58 11.00 -9.70 -0.58
N LEU A 59 10.06 -9.37 0.32
CA LEU A 59 10.35 -9.34 1.75
C LEU A 59 10.70 -10.72 2.29
N MET A 60 10.06 -11.80 1.85
CA MET A 60 10.41 -13.14 2.33
C MET A 60 11.67 -13.73 1.67
N ARG A 61 12.20 -13.09 0.62
CA ARG A 61 13.39 -13.55 -0.08
C ARG A 61 14.58 -13.63 0.87
N ASN A 62 15.24 -14.79 0.90
CA ASN A 62 16.36 -15.10 1.80
C ASN A 62 16.01 -15.06 3.31
N ARG A 63 14.72 -15.18 3.68
CA ARG A 63 14.26 -15.30 5.07
C ARG A 63 13.67 -16.68 5.33
N ASP A 64 13.84 -17.18 6.56
CA ASP A 64 13.25 -18.46 6.99
C ASP A 64 11.73 -18.32 7.23
N PRO A 65 10.86 -19.03 6.50
CA PRO A 65 9.41 -19.00 6.70
C PRO A 65 8.93 -19.55 8.06
N ARG A 66 9.77 -20.30 8.78
CA ARG A 66 9.46 -20.76 10.14
C ARG A 66 9.58 -19.64 11.17
N LEU A 67 10.41 -18.65 10.89
CA LEU A 67 10.67 -17.52 11.78
C LEU A 67 9.92 -16.27 11.35
N TRP A 68 9.78 -16.05 10.05
CA TRP A 68 9.22 -14.83 9.49
C TRP A 68 7.93 -15.10 8.73
N ASN A 69 7.01 -14.14 8.80
CA ASN A 69 5.80 -14.09 8.01
C ASN A 69 5.57 -12.66 7.52
N THR A 70 4.71 -12.47 6.52
CA THR A 70 4.26 -11.15 6.07
C THR A 70 2.83 -10.90 6.49
N PHE A 71 2.55 -9.69 6.95
CA PHE A 71 1.19 -9.19 7.19
C PHE A 71 0.86 -8.13 6.15
N ILE A 72 -0.26 -8.31 5.46
CA ILE A 72 -0.71 -7.43 4.38
C ILE A 72 -1.99 -6.76 4.85
N GLU A 73 -1.97 -5.44 4.89
CA GLU A 73 -3.11 -4.62 5.26
C GLU A 73 -3.47 -3.68 4.11
N ARG A 74 -4.77 -3.53 3.84
CA ARG A 74 -5.24 -2.54 2.86
C ARG A 74 -5.19 -1.16 3.49
N THR A 75 -4.73 -0.21 2.72
CA THR A 75 -4.54 1.16 3.14
C THR A 75 -5.32 2.09 2.24
N ASP A 76 -6.02 3.04 2.84
CA ASP A 76 -6.71 4.08 2.09
C ASP A 76 -5.71 5.07 1.46
N ALA A 77 -6.23 6.01 0.65
CA ALA A 77 -5.42 7.03 -0.01
C ALA A 77 -4.67 7.98 0.96
N LYS A 78 -5.02 7.97 2.25
CA LYS A 78 -4.38 8.78 3.30
C LYS A 78 -3.36 7.99 4.13
N GLY A 79 -3.22 6.68 3.92
CA GLY A 79 -2.33 5.84 4.73
C GLY A 79 -3.02 5.21 5.95
N ALA A 80 -4.33 5.34 6.09
CA ALA A 80 -5.09 4.70 7.17
C ALA A 80 -5.44 3.26 6.80
N SER A 81 -5.18 2.36 7.75
CA SER A 81 -5.58 0.95 7.70
C SER A 81 -7.10 0.83 7.61
N GLN A 82 -7.59 -0.03 6.70
CA GLN A 82 -9.02 -0.34 6.53
C GLN A 82 -9.38 -1.72 7.06
#